data_AF-A0A5C8SLC3-F1
#
_entry.id   AF-A0A5C8SLC3-F1
#
_cell.length_a   1.000
_cell.length_b   1.000
_cell.length_c   1.000
_cell.angle_alpha   90.00
_cell.angle_beta   90.00
_cell.angle_gamma   90.00
#
_symmetry.space_group_name_H-M   'P 1'
#
loop_
_entity.id
_entity.type
_entity.pdbx_description
1 polymer ?
#
loop_
_entity_poly.entity_id
_entity_poly.type
_entity_poly.pdbx_seq_one_letter_code
_entity_poly.pdbx_strand_id
1 'polypeptide(L)'
;MTGAVEQESLFLSDLGRRVRHARTVRGLSRKLLSQTSGLSERYIAQLEGGQGNVSIILLRRVADAMGVRLDDLITGNDAIPDWPVLRDLLGHASPAQIAAAKDALSGGPRDGSMPRPRVAVVGLRGAGKSTLGRMTAERLGWPFIELNAEIERENALSVQEIFAIYGQEGYRRLEQAALRRLTEHPGPLVLATSGGIVAEPLTYDLLLQAFFTVWLKARPEEHMQRVRDQGHLAMTGDHASAMLELRAVLASREPLYARASATVDTSDVPVDVMVDRLTRTIEARFQGQAVTA
;
A
#
# COMPACT_ATOMS: atom_id res chain seq x y z
N MET A 1 -16.93 -20.83 -6.43
CA MET A 1 -16.68 -21.68 -5.25
C MET A 1 -15.54 -22.67 -5.47
N THR A 2 -15.41 -23.27 -6.65
CA THR A 2 -14.32 -24.22 -6.97
C THR A 2 -12.92 -23.63 -6.88
N GLY A 3 -12.69 -22.41 -7.38
CA GLY A 3 -11.35 -21.78 -7.35
C GLY A 3 -10.83 -21.41 -5.96
N ALA A 4 -11.70 -21.05 -5.01
CA ALA A 4 -11.28 -20.73 -3.63
C ALA A 4 -10.85 -22.00 -2.87
N VAL A 5 -11.63 -23.09 -3.02
CA VAL A 5 -11.29 -24.40 -2.42
C VAL A 5 -9.99 -24.96 -3.01
N GLU A 6 -9.75 -24.71 -4.30
CA GLU A 6 -8.49 -25.08 -4.95
C GLU A 6 -7.30 -24.27 -4.40
N GLN A 7 -7.45 -22.96 -4.21
CA GLN A 7 -6.43 -22.10 -3.59
C GLN A 7 -6.13 -22.51 -2.14
N GLU A 8 -7.15 -22.84 -1.35
CA GLU A 8 -6.98 -23.35 0.03
C GLU A 8 -6.19 -24.66 0.05
N SER A 9 -6.54 -25.60 -0.84
CA SER A 9 -5.84 -26.88 -0.97
C SER A 9 -4.37 -26.71 -1.37
N LEU A 10 -4.10 -25.82 -2.34
CA LEU A 10 -2.73 -25.47 -2.75
C LEU A 10 -1.94 -24.87 -1.59
N PHE A 11 -2.53 -23.92 -0.85
CA PHE A 11 -1.89 -23.30 0.30
C PHE A 11 -1.54 -24.33 1.40
N LEU A 12 -2.46 -25.23 1.75
CA LEU A 12 -2.22 -26.27 2.75
C LEU A 12 -1.15 -27.28 2.30
N SER A 13 -1.15 -27.65 1.02
CA SER A 13 -0.11 -28.51 0.44
C SER A 13 1.28 -27.87 0.50
N ASP A 14 1.37 -26.58 0.17
CA ASP A 14 2.62 -25.83 0.27
C ASP A 14 3.09 -25.67 1.72
N LEU A 15 2.18 -25.33 2.64
CA LEU A 15 2.48 -25.28 4.08
C LEU A 15 3.03 -26.62 4.58
N GLY A 16 2.39 -27.74 4.22
CA GLY A 16 2.84 -29.07 4.60
C GLY A 16 4.24 -29.39 4.06
N ARG A 17 4.52 -29.02 2.81
CA ARG A 17 5.86 -29.16 2.20
C ARG A 17 6.92 -28.38 2.98
N ARG A 18 6.61 -27.16 3.43
CA ARG A 18 7.52 -26.30 4.20
C ARG A 18 7.79 -26.85 5.60
N VAL A 19 6.75 -27.31 6.30
CA VAL A 19 6.90 -28.00 7.59
C VAL A 19 7.82 -29.21 7.44
N ARG A 20 7.58 -30.05 6.42
CA ARG A 20 8.42 -31.22 6.14
C ARG A 20 9.86 -30.84 5.83
N HIS A 21 10.06 -29.81 5.00
CA HIS A 21 11.38 -29.31 4.64
C HIS A 21 12.14 -28.79 5.86
N ALA A 22 11.52 -27.89 6.64
CA ALA A 22 12.09 -27.32 7.86
C ALA A 22 12.49 -28.40 8.87
N ARG A 23 11.65 -29.44 9.04
CA ARG A 23 11.95 -30.59 9.89
C ARG A 23 13.16 -31.38 9.37
N THR A 24 13.18 -31.68 8.06
CA THR A 24 14.20 -32.54 7.44
C THR A 24 15.57 -31.88 7.42
N VAL A 25 15.64 -30.58 7.10
CA VAL A 25 16.90 -29.80 7.13
C VAL A 25 17.55 -29.80 8.52
N ARG A 26 16.73 -29.91 9.58
CA ARG A 26 17.19 -29.97 10.98
C ARG A 26 17.46 -31.40 11.48
N GLY A 27 17.36 -32.40 10.61
CA GLY A 27 17.57 -33.82 10.98
C GLY A 27 16.52 -34.37 11.95
N LEU A 28 15.37 -33.71 12.11
CA LEU A 28 14.35 -34.13 13.06
C LEU A 28 13.50 -35.25 12.45
N SER A 29 13.33 -36.36 13.18
CA SER A 29 12.33 -37.37 12.85
C SER A 29 10.92 -36.88 13.21
N ARG A 30 9.88 -37.44 12.59
CA ARG A 30 8.49 -37.13 12.99
C ARG A 30 8.21 -37.49 14.44
N LYS A 31 8.79 -38.60 14.92
CA LYS A 31 8.74 -39.03 16.31
C LYS A 31 9.33 -38.01 17.28
N LEU A 32 10.52 -37.51 16.97
CA LEU A 32 11.16 -36.49 17.80
C LEU A 32 10.35 -35.19 17.80
N LEU A 33 9.88 -34.74 16.64
CA LEU A 33 9.03 -33.54 16.54
C LEU A 33 7.71 -33.71 17.30
N SER A 34 7.08 -34.88 17.21
CA SER A 34 5.87 -35.23 17.96
C SER A 34 6.07 -35.08 19.46
N GLN A 35 7.20 -35.59 19.97
CA GLN A 35 7.55 -35.51 21.39
C GLN A 35 7.78 -34.06 21.83
N THR A 36 8.54 -33.28 21.07
CA THR A 36 8.89 -31.90 21.43
C THR A 36 7.74 -30.91 21.24
N SER A 37 6.85 -31.13 20.26
CA SER A 37 5.69 -30.26 20.02
C SER A 37 4.45 -30.65 20.84
N GLY A 38 4.45 -31.83 21.46
CA GLY A 38 3.29 -32.39 22.15
C GLY A 38 2.12 -32.77 21.23
N LEU A 39 2.39 -33.07 19.96
CA LEU A 39 1.39 -33.48 18.96
C LEU A 39 1.64 -34.93 18.56
N SER A 40 0.62 -35.65 18.09
CA SER A 40 0.80 -37.04 17.65
C SER A 40 1.61 -37.11 16.34
N GLU A 41 2.38 -38.18 16.15
CA GLU A 41 3.10 -38.43 14.89
C GLU A 41 2.15 -38.48 13.67
N ARG A 42 0.93 -38.99 13.87
CA ARG A 42 -0.13 -38.98 12.85
C ARG A 42 -0.52 -37.55 12.46
N TYR A 43 -0.67 -36.67 13.44
CA TYR A 43 -1.01 -35.27 13.19
C TYR A 43 0.11 -34.56 12.42
N ILE A 44 1.37 -34.79 12.80
CA ILE A 44 2.54 -34.26 12.06
C ILE A 44 2.54 -34.77 10.61
N ALA A 45 2.26 -36.06 10.39
CA ALA A 45 2.19 -36.62 9.04
C ALA A 45 1.05 -36.02 8.20
N GLN A 46 -0.11 -35.76 8.81
CA GLN A 46 -1.24 -35.08 8.15
C GLN A 46 -0.90 -33.63 7.79
N LEU A 47 -0.33 -32.88 8.74
CA LEU A 47 0.14 -31.52 8.52
C LEU A 47 1.14 -31.45 7.36
N GLU A 48 2.16 -32.30 7.36
CA GLU A 48 3.15 -32.37 6.27
C GLU A 48 2.55 -32.79 4.93
N GLY A 49 1.45 -33.54 4.96
CA GLY A 49 0.68 -33.93 3.78
C GLY A 49 -0.31 -32.86 3.30
N GLY A 50 -0.40 -31.71 3.97
CA GLY A 50 -1.37 -30.66 3.67
C GLY A 50 -2.83 -31.08 3.95
N GLN A 51 -3.03 -32.07 4.82
CA GLN A 51 -4.35 -32.61 5.10
C GLN A 51 -5.03 -31.86 6.26
N GLY A 52 -6.10 -31.16 5.94
CA GLY A 52 -6.96 -30.47 6.91
C GLY A 52 -6.36 -29.17 7.44
N ASN A 53 -7.22 -28.39 8.12
CA ASN A 53 -6.81 -27.12 8.69
C ASN A 53 -6.06 -27.32 10.00
N VAL A 54 -4.88 -26.70 10.10
CA VAL A 54 -4.10 -26.63 11.34
C VAL A 54 -4.49 -25.37 12.11
N SER A 55 -4.76 -25.50 13.41
CA SER A 55 -4.92 -24.33 14.28
C SER A 55 -3.60 -23.58 14.39
N ILE A 56 -3.65 -22.25 14.35
CA ILE A 56 -2.46 -21.39 14.45
C ILE A 56 -1.63 -21.67 15.72
N ILE A 57 -2.27 -22.09 16.81
CA ILE A 57 -1.61 -22.46 18.06
C ILE A 57 -0.82 -23.77 17.90
N LEU A 58 -1.38 -24.75 17.19
CA LEU A 58 -0.69 -26.02 16.96
C LEU A 58 0.46 -25.85 15.96
N LEU A 59 0.25 -25.04 14.92
CA LEU A 59 1.32 -24.69 13.99
C LEU A 59 2.46 -23.96 14.69
N ARG A 60 2.15 -23.04 15.61
CA ARG A 60 3.15 -22.37 16.45
C ARG A 60 3.96 -23.35 17.30
N ARG A 61 3.30 -24.33 17.96
CA ARG A 61 4.02 -25.37 18.72
C ARG A 61 4.96 -26.19 17.85
N VAL A 62 4.54 -26.53 16.63
CA VAL A 62 5.40 -27.22 15.65
C VAL A 62 6.59 -26.35 15.27
N ALA A 63 6.35 -25.06 15.00
CA ALA A 63 7.42 -24.10 14.67
C ALA A 63 8.44 -23.96 15.82
N ASP A 64 7.95 -23.74 17.05
CA ASP A 64 8.77 -23.62 18.26
C ASP A 64 9.60 -24.90 18.50
N ALA A 65 8.99 -26.08 18.33
CA ALA A 65 9.65 -27.37 18.47
C ALA A 65 10.74 -27.65 17.42
N MET A 66 10.66 -26.99 16.26
CA MET A 66 11.70 -27.01 15.23
C MET A 66 12.70 -25.84 15.38
N GLY A 67 12.46 -24.89 16.28
CA GLY A 67 13.25 -23.67 16.38
C GLY A 67 13.17 -22.82 15.10
N VAL A 68 12.00 -22.76 14.46
CA VAL A 68 11.72 -21.86 13.33
C VAL A 68 10.70 -20.83 13.74
N ARG A 69 10.66 -19.70 13.02
CA ARG A 69 9.57 -18.75 13.20
C ARG A 69 8.32 -19.26 12.50
N LEU A 70 7.16 -18.93 13.06
CA LEU A 70 5.87 -19.31 12.50
C LEU A 70 5.66 -18.74 11.08
N ASP A 71 6.11 -17.50 10.85
CA ASP A 71 5.95 -16.83 9.56
C ASP A 71 6.74 -17.50 8.43
N ASP A 72 7.87 -18.14 8.72
CA ASP A 72 8.65 -18.92 7.73
C ASP A 72 7.84 -20.07 7.12
N LEU A 73 6.95 -20.68 7.91
CA LEU A 73 6.08 -21.75 7.45
C LEU A 73 4.94 -21.21 6.56
N ILE A 74 4.53 -19.95 6.74
CA ILE A 74 3.34 -19.37 6.11
C ILE A 74 3.70 -18.61 4.81
N THR A 75 4.78 -17.84 4.77
CA THR A 75 5.04 -16.91 3.66
C THR A 75 5.79 -17.50 2.46
N GLY A 76 6.40 -18.69 2.58
CA GLY A 76 6.92 -19.42 1.42
C GLY A 76 8.17 -18.82 0.79
N ASN A 77 8.95 -18.07 1.56
CA ASN A 77 10.21 -17.48 1.12
C ASN A 77 11.36 -18.50 1.06
N ASP A 78 11.07 -19.80 1.01
CA ASP A 78 12.04 -20.91 1.04
C ASP A 78 12.99 -20.91 -0.17
N ALA A 79 12.68 -20.12 -1.20
CA ALA A 79 13.53 -19.96 -2.38
C ALA A 79 14.77 -19.08 -2.15
N ILE A 80 14.88 -18.38 -1.00
CA ILE A 80 16.01 -17.51 -0.68
C ILE A 80 16.71 -18.04 0.58
N PRO A 81 17.82 -18.79 0.46
CA PRO A 81 18.54 -19.36 1.60
C PRO A 81 18.93 -18.35 2.67
N ASP A 82 19.24 -17.12 2.25
CA ASP A 82 19.67 -16.03 3.14
C ASP A 82 18.49 -15.25 3.75
N TRP A 83 17.24 -15.61 3.47
CA TRP A 83 16.07 -14.90 4.00
C TRP A 83 16.03 -14.80 5.53
N PRO A 84 16.34 -15.87 6.30
CA PRO A 84 16.41 -15.75 7.76
C PRO A 84 17.46 -14.74 8.23
N VAL A 85 18.62 -14.70 7.57
CA VAL A 85 19.70 -13.74 7.86
C VAL A 85 19.25 -12.32 7.52
N LEU A 86 18.67 -12.10 6.35
CA LEU A 86 18.16 -10.79 5.93
C LEU A 86 17.09 -10.28 6.89
N ARG A 87 16.17 -11.14 7.34
CA ARG A 87 15.13 -10.73 8.29
C ARG A 87 15.72 -10.35 9.66
N ASP A 88 16.71 -11.10 10.15
CA ASP A 88 17.41 -10.77 11.40
C ASP A 88 18.12 -9.42 11.31
N LEU A 89 18.81 -9.16 10.19
CA LEU A 89 19.43 -7.85 9.91
C LEU A 89 18.39 -6.73 9.86
N LEU A 90 17.28 -6.94 9.16
CA LEU A 90 16.19 -5.95 9.08
C LEU A 90 15.55 -5.65 10.45
N GLY A 91 15.49 -6.64 11.34
CA GLY A 91 14.97 -6.47 12.70
C GLY A 91 15.82 -5.55 13.59
N HIS A 92 17.12 -5.44 13.30
CA HIS A 92 18.07 -4.62 14.07
C HIS A 92 18.56 -3.39 13.29
N ALA A 93 18.13 -3.23 12.03
CA ALA A 93 18.56 -2.13 11.18
C ALA A 93 18.01 -0.79 11.68
N SER A 94 18.89 0.22 11.75
CA SER A 94 18.47 1.61 11.95
C SER A 94 17.60 2.10 10.78
N PRO A 95 16.76 3.14 10.98
CA PRO A 95 15.98 3.74 9.90
C PRO A 95 16.83 4.15 8.68
N ALA A 96 18.06 4.61 8.91
CA ALA A 96 19.00 4.97 7.85
C ALA A 96 19.47 3.75 7.05
N GLN A 97 19.75 2.62 7.72
CA GLN A 97 20.11 1.37 7.04
C GLN A 97 18.94 0.80 6.24
N ILE A 98 17.73 0.85 6.79
CA ILE A 98 16.51 0.42 6.08
C ILE A 98 16.31 1.27 4.82
N ALA A 99 16.49 2.59 4.92
CA ALA A 99 16.41 3.49 3.78
C ALA A 99 17.46 3.15 2.71
N ALA A 100 18.73 2.97 3.10
CA ALA A 100 19.80 2.60 2.18
C ALA A 100 19.58 1.24 1.50
N ALA A 101 19.13 0.23 2.26
CA ALA A 101 18.80 -1.08 1.72
C ALA A 101 17.63 -1.00 0.73
N LYS A 102 16.60 -0.22 1.06
CA LYS A 102 15.47 0.03 0.17
C LYS A 102 15.92 0.70 -1.13
N ASP A 103 16.79 1.71 -1.06
CA ASP A 103 17.31 2.39 -2.25
C ASP A 103 18.11 1.42 -3.14
N ALA A 104 18.97 0.59 -2.54
CA ALA A 104 19.72 -0.44 -3.26
C ALA A 104 18.82 -1.47 -3.96
N LEU A 105 17.78 -1.96 -3.25
CA LEU A 105 16.84 -2.95 -3.78
C LEU A 105 15.87 -2.38 -4.81
N SER A 106 15.60 -1.07 -4.76
CA SER A 106 14.73 -0.37 -5.71
C SER A 106 15.44 -0.04 -7.03
N GLY A 107 16.72 -0.39 -7.17
CA GLY A 107 17.54 -0.09 -8.35
C GLY A 107 18.30 1.24 -8.29
N GLY A 108 18.44 1.83 -7.10
CA GLY A 108 19.10 3.12 -6.87
C GLY A 108 18.38 4.31 -7.51
N PRO A 109 18.85 5.55 -7.27
CA PRO A 109 18.48 6.69 -8.10
C PRO A 109 18.87 6.37 -9.54
N ARG A 110 17.89 6.33 -10.47
CA ARG A 110 18.20 6.24 -11.91
C ARG A 110 19.09 7.44 -12.25
N ASP A 111 20.31 7.13 -12.65
CA ASP A 111 21.46 8.00 -12.91
C ASP A 111 21.10 9.39 -13.46
N GLY A 112 21.69 10.44 -12.86
CA GLY A 112 21.87 11.80 -13.42
C GLY A 112 20.65 12.60 -13.90
N SER A 113 19.44 12.04 -13.92
CA SER A 113 18.27 12.75 -14.45
C SER A 113 17.72 13.72 -13.40
N MET A 114 17.65 15.00 -13.77
CA MET A 114 16.97 16.02 -12.98
C MET A 114 15.58 15.52 -12.56
N PRO A 115 15.12 15.80 -11.32
CA PRO A 115 13.80 15.36 -10.86
C PRO A 115 12.76 15.78 -11.88
N ARG A 116 12.07 14.81 -12.50
CA ARG A 116 11.02 15.13 -13.47
C ARG A 116 9.93 15.92 -12.73
N PRO A 117 9.42 17.01 -13.32
CA PRO A 117 8.42 17.89 -12.71
C PRO A 117 7.05 17.20 -12.53
N ARG A 118 6.96 16.29 -11.55
CA ARG A 118 5.76 15.47 -11.30
C ARG A 118 5.27 15.69 -9.89
N VAL A 119 3.99 15.99 -9.78
CA VAL A 119 3.34 16.27 -8.50
C VAL A 119 2.23 15.27 -8.27
N ALA A 120 2.12 14.77 -7.04
CA ALA A 120 0.96 13.99 -6.63
C ALA A 120 0.28 14.64 -5.43
N VAL A 121 -1.01 14.93 -5.55
CA VAL A 121 -1.81 15.45 -4.43
C VAL A 121 -2.49 14.29 -3.70
N VAL A 122 -2.22 14.21 -2.39
CA VAL A 122 -2.77 13.21 -1.49
C VAL A 122 -3.64 13.87 -0.43
N GLY A 123 -4.57 13.11 0.14
CA GLY A 123 -5.49 13.60 1.17
C GLY A 123 -6.78 12.81 1.18
N LEU A 124 -7.55 12.96 2.26
CA LEU A 124 -8.80 12.24 2.43
C LEU A 124 -9.84 12.65 1.37
N ARG A 125 -10.93 11.89 1.24
CA ARG A 125 -12.07 12.31 0.42
C ARG A 125 -12.55 13.70 0.87
N GLY A 126 -12.93 14.57 -0.06
CA GLY A 126 -13.28 15.95 0.26
C GLY A 126 -12.08 16.90 0.47
N ALA A 127 -10.83 16.44 0.41
CA ALA A 127 -9.65 17.32 0.50
C ALA A 127 -9.50 18.31 -0.67
N GLY A 128 -10.33 18.20 -1.72
CA GLY A 128 -10.22 19.02 -2.92
C GLY A 128 -9.17 18.56 -3.93
N LYS A 129 -8.63 17.34 -3.82
CA LYS A 129 -7.59 16.78 -4.73
C LYS A 129 -7.89 17.01 -6.21
N SER A 130 -9.08 16.63 -6.68
CA SER A 130 -9.44 16.76 -8.10
C SER A 130 -9.58 18.22 -8.52
N THR A 131 -10.24 19.05 -7.70
CA THR A 131 -10.44 20.47 -7.98
C THR A 131 -9.12 21.26 -7.97
N LEU A 132 -8.37 21.18 -6.86
CA LEU A 132 -7.11 21.89 -6.69
C LEU A 132 -6.03 21.37 -7.64
N GLY A 133 -5.97 20.04 -7.85
CA GLY A 133 -5.05 19.43 -8.78
C GLY A 133 -5.28 19.91 -10.21
N ARG A 134 -6.53 19.92 -10.69
CA ARG A 134 -6.89 20.38 -12.03
C ARG A 134 -6.57 21.86 -12.24
N MET A 135 -7.04 22.72 -11.33
CA MET A 135 -6.79 24.17 -11.42
C MET A 135 -5.29 24.51 -11.34
N THR A 136 -4.53 23.78 -10.53
CA THR A 136 -3.09 23.98 -10.44
C THR A 136 -2.38 23.51 -11.70
N ALA A 137 -2.77 22.37 -12.26
CA ALA A 137 -2.23 21.85 -13.52
C ALA A 137 -2.48 22.83 -14.67
N GLU A 138 -3.69 23.37 -14.79
CA GLU A 138 -4.05 24.40 -15.77
C GLU A 138 -3.15 25.63 -15.67
N ARG A 139 -2.90 26.14 -14.46
CA ARG A 139 -2.00 27.28 -14.23
C ARG A 139 -0.54 26.99 -14.57
N LEU A 140 -0.09 25.77 -14.32
CA LEU A 140 1.28 25.33 -14.62
C LEU A 140 1.45 24.94 -16.10
N GLY A 141 0.36 24.81 -16.87
CA GLY A 141 0.38 24.25 -18.22
C GLY A 141 0.71 22.76 -18.25
N TRP A 142 0.42 22.02 -17.18
CA TRP A 142 0.73 20.60 -17.04
C TRP A 142 -0.52 19.73 -17.24
N PRO A 143 -0.38 18.47 -17.68
CA PRO A 143 -1.49 17.54 -17.71
C PRO A 143 -1.96 17.19 -16.29
N PHE A 144 -3.28 17.13 -16.11
CA PHE A 144 -3.92 16.64 -14.89
C PHE A 144 -4.43 15.21 -15.10
N ILE A 145 -4.07 14.31 -14.19
CA ILE A 145 -4.47 12.90 -14.22
C ILE A 145 -5.12 12.54 -12.89
N GLU A 146 -6.27 11.87 -12.93
CA GLU A 146 -6.86 11.22 -11.76
C GLU A 146 -6.54 9.73 -11.80
N LEU A 147 -5.90 9.20 -10.75
CA LEU A 147 -5.46 7.80 -10.73
C LEU A 147 -6.64 6.83 -10.94
N ASN A 148 -7.81 7.13 -10.37
CA ASN A 148 -9.00 6.31 -10.57
C ASN A 148 -9.48 6.33 -12.02
N ALA A 149 -9.50 7.50 -12.67
CA ALA A 149 -9.90 7.59 -14.07
C ALA A 149 -8.93 6.81 -14.97
N GLU A 150 -7.65 6.82 -14.63
CA GLU A 150 -6.64 6.03 -15.35
C GLU A 150 -6.86 4.53 -15.18
N ILE A 151 -7.14 4.06 -13.95
CA ILE A 151 -7.51 2.67 -13.69
C ILE A 151 -8.77 2.29 -14.49
N GLU A 152 -9.80 3.12 -14.51
CA GLU A 152 -11.04 2.84 -15.26
C GLU A 152 -10.78 2.75 -16.76
N ARG A 153 -10.01 3.70 -17.31
CA ARG A 153 -9.62 3.76 -18.72
C ARG A 153 -8.86 2.52 -19.16
N GLU A 154 -7.92 2.05 -18.35
CA GLU A 154 -7.07 0.89 -18.68
C GLU A 154 -7.81 -0.44 -18.59
N ASN A 155 -8.82 -0.55 -17.71
CA ASN A 155 -9.56 -1.79 -17.49
C ASN A 155 -10.91 -1.83 -18.20
N ALA A 156 -11.35 -0.71 -18.80
CA ALA A 156 -12.69 -0.54 -19.38
C ALA A 156 -13.82 -0.91 -18.41
N LEU A 157 -13.60 -0.66 -17.11
CA LEU A 157 -14.51 -0.95 -16.01
C LEU A 157 -14.50 0.24 -15.06
N SER A 158 -15.67 0.63 -14.55
CA SER A 158 -15.74 1.59 -13.45
C SER A 158 -15.07 1.04 -12.19
N VAL A 159 -14.63 1.92 -11.29
CA VAL A 159 -14.10 1.52 -9.98
C VAL A 159 -15.10 0.65 -9.21
N GLN A 160 -16.41 0.93 -9.35
CA GLN A 160 -17.47 0.15 -8.70
C GLN A 160 -17.52 -1.29 -9.24
N GLU A 161 -17.44 -1.47 -10.56
CA GLU A 161 -17.39 -2.80 -11.19
C GLU A 161 -16.11 -3.55 -10.82
N ILE A 162 -14.97 -2.85 -10.76
CA ILE A 162 -13.70 -3.44 -10.31
C ILE A 162 -13.84 -3.98 -8.89
N PHE A 163 -14.43 -3.22 -7.97
CA PHE A 163 -14.68 -3.71 -6.61
C PHE A 163 -15.67 -4.87 -6.59
N ALA A 164 -16.72 -4.85 -7.42
CA ALA A 164 -17.71 -5.92 -7.47
C ALA A 164 -17.14 -7.24 -8.01
N ILE A 165 -16.23 -7.18 -8.98
CA ILE A 165 -15.67 -8.36 -9.66
C ILE A 165 -14.40 -8.86 -8.95
N TYR A 166 -13.49 -7.96 -8.60
CA TYR A 166 -12.16 -8.30 -8.11
C TYR A 166 -11.94 -8.00 -6.63
N GLY A 167 -12.92 -7.39 -5.96
CA GLY A 167 -12.81 -6.99 -4.58
C GLY A 167 -11.76 -5.90 -4.34
N GLN A 168 -11.51 -5.63 -3.06
CA GLN A 168 -10.58 -4.58 -2.66
C GLN A 168 -9.13 -4.89 -3.04
N GLU A 169 -8.67 -6.13 -2.85
CA GLU A 169 -7.30 -6.52 -3.21
C GLU A 169 -7.04 -6.40 -4.71
N GLY A 170 -8.03 -6.75 -5.54
CA GLY A 170 -7.93 -6.58 -6.99
C GLY A 170 -7.76 -5.12 -7.38
N TYR A 171 -8.58 -4.23 -6.82
CA TYR A 171 -8.40 -2.79 -7.00
C TYR A 171 -7.01 -2.32 -6.57
N ARG A 172 -6.47 -2.79 -5.43
CA ARG A 172 -5.12 -2.41 -4.98
C ARG A 172 -4.01 -2.81 -5.94
N ARG A 173 -4.12 -4.00 -6.54
CA ARG A 173 -3.16 -4.46 -7.56
C ARG A 173 -3.23 -3.58 -8.81
N LEU A 174 -4.44 -3.23 -9.25
CA LEU A 174 -4.65 -2.32 -10.38
C LEU A 174 -4.15 -0.89 -10.08
N GLU A 175 -4.41 -0.38 -8.87
CA GLU A 175 -3.93 0.92 -8.38
C GLU A 175 -2.40 0.99 -8.40
N GLN A 176 -1.72 -0.06 -7.92
CA GLN A 176 -0.26 -0.14 -7.96
C GLN A 176 0.27 -0.21 -9.40
N ALA A 177 -0.37 -0.98 -10.28
CA ALA A 177 0.05 -1.13 -11.67
C ALA A 177 -0.11 0.17 -12.48
N ALA A 178 -1.25 0.86 -12.33
CA ALA A 178 -1.50 2.15 -12.95
C ALA A 178 -0.48 3.20 -12.46
N LEU A 179 -0.19 3.24 -11.16
CA LEU A 179 0.82 4.15 -10.63
C LEU A 179 2.21 3.88 -11.21
N ARG A 180 2.63 2.61 -11.33
CA ARG A 180 3.91 2.25 -11.96
C ARG A 180 4.02 2.81 -13.38
N ARG A 181 2.98 2.65 -14.20
CA ARG A 181 2.96 3.22 -15.56
C ARG A 181 3.04 4.75 -15.55
N LEU A 182 2.33 5.42 -14.65
CA LEU A 182 2.40 6.88 -14.51
C LEU A 182 3.80 7.36 -14.08
N THR A 183 4.58 6.55 -13.37
CA THR A 183 5.99 6.87 -13.10
C THR A 183 6.86 6.86 -14.36
N GLU A 184 6.38 6.33 -15.48
CA GLU A 184 7.10 6.29 -16.75
C GLU A 184 6.64 7.40 -17.70
N HIS A 185 5.50 8.06 -17.41
CA HIS A 185 4.92 9.13 -18.24
C HIS A 185 5.94 10.22 -18.60
N PRO A 186 6.09 10.59 -19.89
CA PRO A 186 7.04 11.62 -20.30
C PRO A 186 6.62 13.00 -19.76
N GLY A 187 7.59 13.82 -19.37
CA GLY A 187 7.34 15.21 -19.01
C GLY A 187 6.63 15.46 -17.67
N PRO A 188 6.17 16.70 -17.46
CA PRO A 188 5.49 17.11 -16.24
C PRO A 188 4.08 16.53 -16.12
N LEU A 189 3.58 16.35 -14.89
CA LEU A 189 2.17 16.06 -14.64
C LEU A 189 1.74 16.34 -13.19
N VAL A 190 0.44 16.57 -13.00
CA VAL A 190 -0.22 16.63 -11.68
C VAL A 190 -1.16 15.44 -11.54
N LEU A 191 -0.92 14.59 -10.54
CA LEU A 191 -1.68 13.38 -10.25
C LEU A 191 -2.56 13.58 -9.01
N ALA A 192 -3.87 13.34 -9.12
CA ALA A 192 -4.75 13.17 -7.97
C ALA A 192 -4.91 11.69 -7.63
N THR A 193 -4.64 11.31 -6.38
CA THR A 193 -4.71 9.90 -5.94
C THR A 193 -6.06 9.55 -5.29
N SER A 194 -6.31 8.25 -5.11
CA SER A 194 -7.36 7.80 -4.19
C SER A 194 -7.04 8.23 -2.75
N GLY A 195 -8.06 8.45 -1.92
CA GLY A 195 -7.84 8.78 -0.52
C GLY A 195 -7.27 7.61 0.31
N GLY A 196 -7.43 6.38 -0.19
CA GLY A 196 -7.00 5.16 0.48
C GLY A 196 -5.57 4.74 0.14
N ILE A 197 -4.90 5.39 -0.81
CA ILE A 197 -3.57 5.00 -1.29
C ILE A 197 -2.53 4.93 -0.16
N VAL A 198 -2.63 5.83 0.83
CA VAL A 198 -1.68 5.92 1.95
C VAL A 198 -1.71 4.68 2.86
N ALA A 199 -2.82 3.95 2.86
CA ALA A 199 -2.97 2.72 3.63
C ALA A 199 -2.32 1.51 2.95
N GLU A 200 -1.80 1.66 1.72
CA GLU A 200 -1.12 0.63 0.95
C GLU A 200 0.38 0.93 0.91
N PRO A 201 1.21 0.35 1.81
CA PRO A 201 2.58 0.79 2.00
C PRO A 201 3.42 0.75 0.72
N LEU A 202 3.32 -0.33 -0.07
CA LEU A 202 4.10 -0.50 -1.29
C LEU A 202 3.71 0.50 -2.39
N THR A 203 2.42 0.78 -2.53
CA THR A 203 1.91 1.72 -3.53
C THR A 203 2.20 3.16 -3.12
N TYR A 204 2.01 3.49 -1.85
CA TYR A 204 2.31 4.84 -1.36
C TYR A 204 3.80 5.13 -1.38
N ASP A 205 4.64 4.15 -1.08
CA ASP A 205 6.08 4.30 -1.15
C ASP A 205 6.59 4.57 -2.58
N LEU A 206 6.03 3.86 -3.57
CA LEU A 206 6.24 4.15 -4.99
C LEU A 206 5.84 5.59 -5.34
N LEU A 207 4.71 6.07 -4.83
CA LEU A 207 4.25 7.45 -5.04
C LEU A 207 5.25 8.46 -4.46
N LEU A 208 5.71 8.25 -3.22
CA LEU A 208 6.66 9.12 -2.52
C LEU A 208 8.01 9.19 -3.24
N GLN A 209 8.45 8.09 -3.85
CA GLN A 209 9.71 8.06 -4.61
C GLN A 209 9.60 8.73 -5.98
N ALA A 210 8.47 8.57 -6.67
CA ALA A 210 8.33 8.99 -8.06
C ALA A 210 7.75 10.41 -8.25
N PHE A 211 7.14 11.00 -7.21
CA PHE A 211 6.43 12.28 -7.27
C PHE A 211 6.84 13.20 -6.13
N PHE A 212 6.85 14.51 -6.38
CA PHE A 212 6.73 15.48 -5.31
C PHE A 212 5.31 15.41 -4.74
N THR A 213 5.18 14.86 -3.54
CA THR A 213 3.89 14.59 -2.92
C THR A 213 3.45 15.76 -2.06
N VAL A 214 2.22 16.24 -2.26
CA VAL A 214 1.63 17.33 -1.49
C VAL A 214 0.37 16.83 -0.77
N TRP A 215 0.39 16.85 0.54
CA TRP A 215 -0.79 16.56 1.35
C TRP A 215 -1.69 17.79 1.44
N LEU A 216 -2.91 17.65 0.93
CA LEU A 216 -3.99 18.61 1.11
C LEU A 216 -4.69 18.33 2.44
N LYS A 217 -4.37 19.13 3.46
CA LYS A 217 -4.91 19.02 4.81
C LYS A 217 -6.15 19.92 4.92
N ALA A 218 -7.25 19.37 5.41
CA ALA A 218 -8.46 20.13 5.73
C ALA A 218 -8.98 19.67 7.10
N ARG A 219 -9.82 20.49 7.73
CA ARG A 219 -10.50 20.09 8.96
C ARG A 219 -11.53 18.98 8.69
N PRO A 220 -11.77 18.05 9.64
CA PRO A 220 -12.77 17.00 9.50
C PRO A 220 -14.15 17.53 9.07
N GLU A 221 -14.55 18.68 9.61
CA GLU A 221 -15.83 19.32 9.33
C GLU A 221 -15.96 19.74 7.86
N GLU A 222 -14.87 20.24 7.26
CA GLU A 222 -14.86 20.62 5.84
C GLU A 222 -14.84 19.40 4.91
N HIS A 223 -14.10 18.34 5.28
CA HIS A 223 -14.15 17.07 4.56
C HIS A 223 -15.60 16.57 4.50
N MET A 224 -16.29 16.54 5.64
CA MET A 224 -17.67 16.11 5.73
C MET A 224 -18.58 16.98 4.86
N GLN A 225 -18.48 18.30 4.99
CA GLN A 225 -19.32 19.23 4.23
C GLN A 225 -19.15 19.04 2.72
N ARG A 226 -17.90 18.99 2.23
CA ARG A 226 -17.61 18.80 0.80
C ARG A 226 -18.08 17.44 0.28
N VAL A 227 -17.98 16.38 1.09
CA VAL A 227 -18.48 15.04 0.70
C VAL A 227 -20.01 15.02 0.60
N ARG A 228 -20.70 15.75 1.49
CA ARG A 228 -22.17 15.92 1.44
C ARG A 228 -22.60 16.66 0.17
N ASP A 229 -21.94 17.78 -0.13
CA ASP A 229 -22.26 18.60 -1.30
C ASP A 229 -22.07 17.84 -2.62
N GLN A 230 -21.18 16.84 -2.62
CA GLN A 230 -20.96 15.96 -3.77
C GLN A 230 -21.98 14.81 -3.88
N GLY A 231 -22.95 14.68 -2.97
CA GLY A 231 -23.99 13.64 -3.04
C GLY A 231 -23.50 12.20 -2.76
N HIS A 232 -22.29 12.06 -2.18
CA HIS A 232 -21.64 10.76 -2.03
C HIS A 232 -21.75 10.13 -0.63
N LEU A 233 -22.49 10.76 0.28
CA LEU A 233 -22.96 10.09 1.47
C LEU A 233 -24.26 9.39 1.09
N ALA A 234 -24.18 8.09 0.83
CA ALA A 234 -25.35 7.23 0.96
C ALA A 234 -25.81 7.36 2.43
N MET A 235 -26.84 8.17 2.66
CA MET A 235 -27.32 8.50 3.99
C MET A 235 -28.09 7.30 4.57
N THR A 236 -27.37 6.37 5.19
CA THR A 236 -27.94 5.33 6.04
C THR A 236 -27.49 5.43 7.50
N GLY A 237 -26.71 6.46 7.87
CA GLY A 237 -26.22 6.68 9.23
C GLY A 237 -26.49 8.08 9.79
N ASP A 238 -26.56 8.18 11.12
CA ASP A 238 -26.60 9.44 11.87
C ASP A 238 -25.34 10.29 11.58
N HIS A 239 -25.53 11.59 11.37
CA HIS A 239 -24.45 12.56 11.10
C HIS A 239 -23.34 12.52 12.15
N ALA A 240 -23.70 12.30 13.42
CA ALA A 240 -22.74 12.17 14.51
C ALA A 240 -21.82 10.94 14.32
N SER A 241 -22.39 9.80 13.92
CA SER A 241 -21.64 8.57 13.66
C SER A 241 -20.68 8.73 12.47
N ALA A 242 -21.15 9.32 11.37
CA ALA A 242 -20.33 9.57 10.19
C ALA A 242 -19.14 10.50 10.49
N MET A 243 -19.35 11.52 11.34
CA MET A 243 -18.26 12.42 11.77
C MET A 243 -17.24 11.70 12.67
N LEU A 244 -17.70 10.83 13.57
CA LEU A 244 -16.82 10.02 14.41
C LEU A 244 -15.94 9.08 13.57
N GLU A 245 -16.54 8.38 12.61
CA GLU A 245 -15.82 7.51 11.68
C GLU A 245 -14.80 8.28 10.85
N LEU A 246 -15.20 9.45 10.31
CA LEU A 246 -14.30 10.31 9.53
C LEU A 246 -13.10 10.75 10.36
N ARG A 247 -13.32 11.17 11.61
CA ARG A 247 -12.24 11.56 12.54
C ARG A 247 -11.32 10.38 12.86
N ALA A 248 -11.86 9.18 13.07
CA ALA A 248 -11.05 7.98 13.30
C ALA A 248 -10.20 7.61 12.07
N VAL A 249 -10.77 7.69 10.87
CA VAL A 249 -10.04 7.48 9.62
C VAL A 249 -8.95 8.53 9.41
N LEU A 250 -9.24 9.81 9.69
CA LEU A 250 -8.24 10.87 9.57
C LEU A 250 -7.10 10.68 10.57
N ALA A 251 -7.40 10.41 11.84
CA ALA A 251 -6.40 10.20 12.88
C ALA A 251 -5.47 9.01 12.57
N SER A 252 -6.03 7.91 12.05
CA SER A 252 -5.22 6.74 11.65
C SER A 252 -4.36 7.00 10.41
N ARG A 253 -4.81 7.86 9.48
CA ARG A 253 -4.09 8.16 8.23
C ARG A 253 -3.18 9.38 8.30
N GLU A 254 -3.34 10.26 9.29
CA GLU A 254 -2.52 11.47 9.43
C GLU A 254 -1.01 11.18 9.48
N PRO A 255 -0.51 10.19 10.28
CA PRO A 255 0.91 9.84 10.25
C PRO A 255 1.38 9.35 8.88
N LEU A 256 0.49 8.77 8.08
CA LEU A 256 0.81 8.31 6.72
C LEU A 256 0.85 9.49 5.76
N TYR A 257 -0.17 10.36 5.76
CA TYR A 257 -0.17 11.58 4.94
C TYR A 257 1.01 12.50 5.26
N ALA A 258 1.44 12.58 6.52
CA ALA A 258 2.58 13.38 6.95
C ALA A 258 3.93 12.95 6.34
N ARG A 259 4.01 11.76 5.72
CA ARG A 259 5.17 11.33 4.94
C ARG A 259 5.30 12.05 3.59
N ALA A 260 4.26 12.77 3.15
CA ALA A 260 4.32 13.59 1.94
C ALA A 260 5.42 14.65 2.04
N SER A 261 5.99 15.02 0.90
CA SER A 261 7.09 15.99 0.82
C SER A 261 6.70 17.40 1.29
N ALA A 262 5.43 17.78 1.11
CA ALA A 262 4.89 19.05 1.56
C ALA A 262 3.44 18.90 2.04
N THR A 263 2.98 19.88 2.81
CA THR A 263 1.58 19.98 3.27
C THR A 263 1.03 21.35 2.92
N VAL A 264 -0.18 21.39 2.37
CA VAL A 264 -0.95 22.61 2.12
C VAL A 264 -2.23 22.54 2.94
N ASP A 265 -2.38 23.47 3.88
CA ASP A 265 -3.62 23.63 4.63
C ASP A 265 -4.66 24.38 3.77
N THR A 266 -5.80 23.70 3.59
CA THR A 266 -6.96 24.12 2.80
C THR A 266 -8.14 24.54 3.68
N SER A 267 -7.92 24.69 4.98
CA SER A 267 -8.97 25.05 5.94
C SER A 267 -9.25 26.55 5.94
N ASP A 268 -10.53 26.91 5.98
CA ASP A 268 -11.09 28.28 6.07
C ASP A 268 -10.56 29.25 5.00
N VAL A 269 -10.14 28.75 3.84
CA VAL A 269 -9.62 29.59 2.75
C VAL A 269 -10.44 29.41 1.47
N PRO A 270 -10.59 30.46 0.66
CA PRO A 270 -11.16 30.35 -0.68
C PRO A 270 -10.33 29.46 -1.62
N VAL A 271 -10.99 28.85 -2.62
CA VAL A 271 -10.35 27.88 -3.54
C VAL A 271 -9.20 28.49 -4.35
N ASP A 272 -9.34 29.73 -4.81
CA ASP A 272 -8.28 30.48 -5.50
C ASP A 272 -7.02 30.63 -4.63
N VAL A 273 -7.18 30.94 -3.34
CA VAL A 273 -6.07 31.02 -2.38
C VAL A 273 -5.44 29.65 -2.15
N MET A 274 -6.24 28.58 -2.10
CA MET A 274 -5.70 27.20 -2.00
C MET A 274 -4.86 26.84 -3.23
N VAL A 275 -5.33 27.17 -4.43
CA VAL A 275 -4.61 26.94 -5.68
C VAL A 275 -3.32 27.77 -5.69
N ASP A 276 -3.35 29.05 -5.31
CA ASP A 276 -2.15 29.87 -5.19
C ASP A 276 -1.10 29.27 -4.24
N ARG A 277 -1.55 28.70 -3.11
CA ARG A 277 -0.65 28.04 -2.14
C ARG A 277 -0.04 26.77 -2.74
N LEU A 278 -0.86 25.94 -3.40
CA LEU A 278 -0.40 24.71 -4.03
C LEU A 278 0.57 25.00 -5.19
N THR A 279 0.21 25.91 -6.09
CA THR A 279 1.07 26.36 -7.20
C THR A 279 2.41 26.86 -6.68
N ARG A 280 2.44 27.78 -5.70
CA ARG A 280 3.70 28.28 -5.12
C ARG A 280 4.55 27.19 -4.48
N THR A 281 3.91 26.21 -3.82
CA THR A 281 4.63 25.08 -3.21
C THR A 281 5.30 24.21 -4.27
N ILE A 282 4.63 23.99 -5.40
CA ILE A 282 5.16 23.23 -6.54
C ILE A 282 6.27 24.03 -7.23
N GLU A 283 6.05 25.31 -7.53
CA GLU A 283 7.04 26.18 -8.15
C GLU A 283 8.30 26.27 -7.31
N ALA A 284 8.19 26.49 -5.98
CA ALA A 284 9.34 26.53 -5.09
C ALA A 284 10.18 25.23 -5.13
N ARG A 285 9.55 24.08 -5.40
CA ARG A 285 10.25 22.80 -5.56
C ARG A 285 10.97 22.65 -6.91
N PHE A 286 10.43 23.24 -7.97
CA PHE A 286 10.93 23.08 -9.34
C PHE A 286 11.57 24.35 -9.94
N GLN A 287 11.71 25.43 -9.15
CA GLN A 287 12.42 26.65 -9.53
C GLN A 287 13.83 26.32 -10.03
N GLY A 288 14.14 26.76 -11.26
CA GLY A 288 15.40 26.47 -11.97
C GLY A 288 15.29 25.39 -13.06
N GLN A 289 14.15 24.69 -13.16
CA GLN A 289 13.88 23.78 -14.28
C GLN A 289 13.03 24.54 -15.31
N ALA A 290 13.63 24.91 -16.45
CA ALA A 290 12.83 25.31 -17.61
C ALA A 290 12.04 24.09 -18.07
N VAL A 291 10.80 23.95 -17.58
CA VAL A 291 9.89 22.88 -17.96
C VAL A 291 9.34 23.23 -19.33
N THR A 292 10.09 22.92 -20.38
CA THR A 292 9.54 22.90 -21.75
C THR A 292 8.58 21.73 -21.88
N ALA A 293 7.35 22.04 -22.30
CA ALA A 293 6.26 21.10 -22.56
C ALA A 293 6.60 20.05 -23.62
#